data_AF-A0A8J7TZ13-F1
#
_entry.id   AF-A0A8J7TZ13-F1
#
_cell.length_a   1.000
_cell.length_b   1.000
_cell.length_c   1.000
_cell.angle_alpha   90.00
_cell.angle_beta   90.00
_cell.angle_gamma   90.00
#
_symmetry.space_group_name_H-M   'P 1'
#
loop_
_entity.id
_entity.type
_entity.pdbx_description
1 polymer ?
#
loop_
_entity_poly.entity_id
_entity_poly.type
_entity_poly.pdbx_seq_one_letter_code
_entity_poly.pdbx_strand_id
1 'polypeptide(L)'
;MQIPVLIERVARNGYRASSAEPFKVSAKGATREEALAKLRAKIDGRLERGTEIVGLEVGLSPHPWMEFAGMFKDDPWIPDWKRSVEEYRRKVDEDPDAL
;
A
#
# COMPACT_ATOMS: atom_id res chain seq x y z
N MET A 1 2.83 3.92 -8.91
CA MET A 1 2.81 2.55 -8.36
C MET A 1 4.23 1.99 -8.39
N GLN A 2 4.65 1.28 -7.34
CA GLN A 2 5.93 0.56 -7.31
C GLN A 2 5.63 -0.93 -7.11
N ILE A 3 6.17 -1.78 -7.98
CA ILE A 3 6.01 -3.23 -7.87
C ILE A 3 7.38 -3.89 -7.61
N PRO A 4 7.45 -4.93 -6.78
CA PRO A 4 8.66 -5.73 -6.67
C PRO A 4 8.92 -6.45 -8.00
N VAL A 5 10.19 -6.46 -8.41
CA VAL A 5 10.66 -7.17 -9.61
C VAL A 5 11.92 -7.94 -9.26
N LEU A 6 12.08 -9.11 -9.86
CA LEU A 6 13.29 -9.91 -9.75
C LEU A 6 14.30 -9.42 -10.79
N ILE A 7 15.56 -9.27 -10.39
CA ILE A 7 16.67 -8.95 -11.29
C ILE A 7 17.74 -10.03 -11.14
N GLU A 8 18.15 -10.60 -12.26
CA GLU A 8 19.14 -11.68 -12.32
C GLU A 8 20.23 -11.34 -13.33
N ARG A 9 21.47 -11.74 -13.03
CA ARG A 9 22.53 -11.80 -14.04
C ARG A 9 22.26 -12.99 -14.96
N VAL A 10 22.43 -12.79 -16.26
CA VAL A 10 22.34 -13.85 -17.27
C VAL A 10 23.64 -13.99 -18.04
N ALA A 11 23.80 -15.11 -18.75
CA ALA A 11 25.00 -15.39 -19.55
C ALA A 11 25.36 -14.21 -20.47
N ARG A 12 26.67 -14.04 -20.73
CA ARG A 12 27.27 -12.93 -21.50
C ARG A 12 27.14 -11.55 -20.82
N ASN A 13 27.27 -11.49 -19.50
CA ASN A 13 27.24 -10.24 -18.70
C ASN A 13 25.95 -9.42 -18.83
N GLY A 14 24.84 -10.04 -19.23
CA GLY A 14 23.55 -9.37 -19.32
C GLY A 14 22.77 -9.41 -18.01
N TYR A 15 21.65 -8.70 -17.99
CA TYR A 15 20.67 -8.70 -16.92
C TYR A 15 19.31 -9.11 -17.46
N ARG A 16 18.51 -9.80 -16.64
CA ARG A 16 17.09 -10.04 -16.86
C ARG A 16 16.32 -9.43 -15.69
N ALA A 17 15.31 -8.62 -15.99
CA ALA A 17 14.33 -8.15 -15.04
C ALA A 17 13.00 -8.85 -15.30
N SER A 18 12.29 -9.30 -14.26
CA SER A 18 11.00 -9.99 -14.36
C SER A 18 10.02 -9.52 -13.30
N SER A 19 8.75 -9.41 -13.66
CA SER A 19 7.63 -9.17 -12.74
C SER A 19 6.88 -10.46 -12.43
N ALA A 20 6.22 -10.48 -11.27
CA ALA A 20 5.24 -11.51 -10.92
C ALA A 20 3.86 -11.20 -11.55
N GLU A 21 2.86 -12.03 -11.24
CA GLU A 21 1.46 -11.69 -11.48
C GLU A 21 1.13 -10.32 -10.81
N PRO A 22 0.27 -9.48 -11.42
CA PRO A 22 -0.57 -9.76 -12.59
C PRO A 22 0.10 -9.50 -13.95
N PHE A 23 1.36 -9.03 -13.98
CA PHE A 23 1.99 -8.65 -15.24
C PHE A 23 2.74 -9.80 -15.92
N LYS A 24 3.45 -10.62 -15.14
CA LYS A 24 4.21 -11.80 -15.59
C LYS A 24 5.02 -11.54 -16.88
N VAL A 25 5.76 -10.44 -16.92
CA VAL A 25 6.62 -10.06 -18.05
C VAL A 25 8.08 -10.08 -17.64
N SER A 26 8.97 -10.25 -18.63
CA SER A 26 10.41 -10.10 -18.43
C SER A 26 11.06 -9.34 -19.58
N ALA A 27 12.21 -8.72 -19.30
CA ALA A 27 13.05 -8.03 -20.27
C ALA A 27 14.52 -8.25 -19.97
N LYS A 28 15.36 -8.18 -21.02
CA LYS A 28 16.82 -8.31 -20.91
C LYS A 28 17.52 -7.02 -21.35
N GLY A 29 18.63 -6.70 -20.69
CA GLY A 29 19.51 -5.58 -21.01
C GLY A 29 20.98 -5.95 -20.80
N ALA A 30 21.89 -5.21 -21.42
CA ALA A 30 23.32 -5.28 -21.14
C ALA A 30 23.64 -4.70 -19.75
N THR A 31 22.83 -3.78 -19.26
CA THR A 31 22.90 -3.24 -17.88
C THR A 31 21.64 -3.55 -17.09
N ARG A 32 21.74 -3.39 -15.77
CA ARG A 32 20.62 -3.51 -14.83
C ARG A 32 19.53 -2.49 -15.19
N GLU A 33 19.94 -1.27 -15.46
CA GLU A 33 19.08 -0.12 -15.76
C GLU A 33 18.36 -0.33 -17.09
N GLU A 34 19.04 -0.86 -18.10
CA GLU A 34 18.43 -1.17 -19.39
C GLU A 34 17.38 -2.28 -19.28
N ALA A 35 17.66 -3.34 -18.52
CA ALA A 35 16.70 -4.41 -18.28
C ALA A 35 15.44 -3.88 -17.58
N LEU A 36 15.60 -3.00 -16.58
CA LEU A 36 14.50 -2.34 -15.88
C LEU A 36 13.71 -1.39 -16.79
N ALA A 37 14.38 -0.56 -17.58
CA ALA A 37 13.72 0.37 -18.50
C ALA A 37 12.86 -0.38 -19.52
N LYS A 38 13.39 -1.49 -20.08
CA LYS A 38 12.63 -2.34 -21.01
C LYS A 38 11.49 -3.08 -20.32
N LEU A 39 11.65 -3.50 -19.07
CA LEU A 39 10.57 -4.12 -18.30
C LEU A 39 9.44 -3.11 -18.08
N ARG A 40 9.78 -1.90 -17.65
CA ARG A 40 8.86 -0.78 -17.47
C ARG A 40 8.09 -0.47 -18.76
N ALA A 41 8.78 -0.30 -19.88
CA ALA A 41 8.13 -0.02 -21.16
C ALA A 41 7.10 -1.10 -21.58
N LYS A 42 7.36 -2.39 -21.26
CA LYS A 42 6.40 -3.46 -21.53
C LYS A 42 5.15 -3.36 -20.66
N ILE A 43 5.31 -2.97 -19.40
CA ILE A 43 4.20 -2.78 -18.45
C ILE A 43 3.39 -1.56 -18.83
N ASP A 44 4.05 -0.41 -19.00
CA ASP A 44 3.43 0.87 -19.38
C ASP A 44 2.65 0.70 -20.69
N GLY A 45 3.23 0.06 -21.70
CA GLY A 45 2.53 -0.20 -22.96
C GLY A 45 1.30 -1.11 -22.83
N ARG A 46 1.23 -2.01 -21.84
CA ARG A 46 -0.01 -2.79 -21.57
C ARG A 46 -1.08 -1.91 -20.93
N LEU A 47 -0.69 -1.10 -19.95
CA LEU A 47 -1.59 -0.17 -19.27
C LEU A 47 -2.19 0.85 -20.25
N GLU A 48 -1.36 1.41 -21.14
CA GLU A 48 -1.81 2.35 -22.19
C GLU A 48 -2.77 1.73 -23.21
N ARG A 49 -2.71 0.41 -23.43
CA ARG A 49 -3.64 -0.33 -24.29
C ARG A 49 -4.94 -0.75 -23.58
N GLY A 50 -5.23 -0.17 -22.42
CA GLY A 50 -6.45 -0.43 -21.66
C GLY A 50 -6.39 -1.65 -20.74
N THR A 51 -5.19 -2.15 -20.41
CA THR A 51 -5.08 -3.13 -19.32
C THR A 51 -5.22 -2.40 -17.99
N GLU A 52 -6.10 -2.88 -17.12
CA GLU A 52 -6.30 -2.32 -15.78
C GLU A 52 -5.95 -3.34 -14.70
N ILE A 53 -5.44 -2.85 -13.56
CA ILE A 53 -5.34 -3.64 -12.34
C ILE A 53 -6.52 -3.24 -11.46
N VAL A 54 -7.41 -4.19 -11.22
CA VAL A 54 -8.57 -4.01 -10.35
C VAL A 54 -8.48 -4.96 -9.17
N GLY A 55 -8.84 -4.47 -7.98
CA GLY A 55 -9.10 -5.35 -6.84
C GLY A 55 -10.40 -6.12 -7.08
N LEU A 56 -10.36 -7.44 -6.92
CA LEU A 56 -11.56 -8.26 -6.88
C LEU A 56 -11.82 -8.63 -5.42
N GLU A 57 -12.93 -8.15 -4.87
CA GLU A 57 -13.39 -8.58 -3.55
C GLU A 57 -13.81 -10.05 -3.62
N VAL A 58 -13.12 -10.92 -2.90
CA VAL A 58 -13.40 -12.36 -2.86
C VAL A 58 -13.73 -12.77 -1.43
N GLY A 59 -14.99 -13.17 -1.22
CA GLY A 59 -15.52 -13.58 0.08
C GLY A 59 -15.98 -12.40 0.95
N LEU A 60 -17.01 -12.66 1.76
CA LEU A 60 -17.45 -11.76 2.82
C LEU A 60 -16.67 -12.10 4.09
N SER A 61 -15.39 -11.76 4.15
CA SER A 61 -14.79 -11.65 5.48
C SER A 61 -15.39 -10.39 6.10
N PRO A 62 -16.09 -10.47 7.25
CA PRO A 62 -16.48 -9.26 7.94
C PRO A 62 -15.22 -8.40 8.11
N HIS A 63 -15.34 -7.11 7.78
CA HIS A 63 -14.22 -6.17 7.90
C HIS A 63 -13.57 -6.37 9.28
N PRO A 64 -12.25 -6.42 9.43
CA PRO A 64 -11.61 -6.72 10.72
C PRO A 64 -12.07 -5.83 11.87
N TRP A 65 -12.64 -4.66 11.56
CA TRP A 65 -13.19 -3.71 12.54
C TRP A 65 -14.70 -3.81 12.77
N MET A 66 -15.40 -4.73 12.10
CA MET A 66 -16.83 -4.93 12.27
C MET A 66 -17.21 -5.28 13.71
N GLU A 67 -16.38 -6.05 14.40
CA GLU A 67 -16.62 -6.43 15.81
C GLU A 67 -16.54 -5.24 16.77
N PHE A 68 -15.83 -4.18 16.38
CA PHE A 68 -15.67 -2.97 17.19
C PHE A 68 -16.68 -1.86 16.84
N ALA A 69 -17.46 -2.04 15.78
CA ALA A 69 -18.44 -1.05 15.33
C ALA A 69 -19.50 -0.84 16.42
N GLY A 70 -19.48 0.34 17.04
CA GLY A 70 -20.40 0.69 18.11
C GLY A 70 -20.09 0.01 19.45
N MET A 71 -18.88 -0.54 19.66
CA MET A 71 -18.52 -1.28 20.89
C MET A 71 -18.74 -0.47 22.20
N PHE A 72 -18.76 0.86 22.10
CA PHE A 72 -18.90 1.79 23.21
C PHE A 72 -20.24 2.53 23.23
N LYS A 73 -21.20 2.16 22.38
CA LYS A 73 -22.44 2.95 22.20
C LYS A 73 -23.30 3.06 23.46
N ASP A 74 -23.32 2.00 24.28
CA ASP A 74 -24.10 1.90 25.52
C ASP A 74 -23.21 1.86 26.77
N ASP A 75 -21.91 2.13 26.64
CA ASP A 75 -20.99 2.10 27.78
C ASP A 75 -21.22 3.34 28.66
N PRO A 76 -21.61 3.17 29.94
CA PRO A 76 -21.96 4.28 30.83
C PRO A 76 -20.77 5.17 31.20
N TRP A 77 -19.52 4.71 30.98
CA TRP A 77 -18.31 5.46 31.34
C TRP A 77 -17.81 6.37 30.23
N ILE A 78 -18.25 6.17 28.98
CA ILE A 78 -17.81 6.95 27.82
C ILE A 78 -18.11 8.45 27.95
N PRO A 79 -19.26 8.90 28.48
CA PRO A 79 -19.50 10.33 28.69
C PRO A 79 -18.48 10.99 29.62
N ASP A 80 -18.13 10.33 30.73
CA ASP A 80 -17.18 10.88 31.70
C ASP A 80 -15.74 10.81 31.17
N TRP A 81 -15.37 9.73 30.49
CA TRP A 81 -14.09 9.61 29.80
C TRP A 81 -13.89 10.74 28.77
N LYS A 82 -14.91 11.02 27.93
CA LYS A 82 -14.86 12.14 26.96
C LYS A 82 -14.66 13.48 27.66
N ARG A 83 -15.34 13.72 28.79
CA ARG A 83 -15.18 14.95 29.58
C ARG A 83 -13.75 15.09 30.10
N SER A 84 -13.18 14.03 30.67
CA SER A 84 -11.80 14.04 31.16
C SER A 84 -10.78 14.27 30.04
N VAL A 85 -11.00 13.67 28.85
CA VAL A 85 -10.14 13.91 27.68
C VAL A 85 -10.23 15.36 27.22
N GLU A 86 -11.42 15.94 27.15
CA GLU A 86 -11.63 17.32 26.73
C GLU A 86 -11.01 18.33 27.71
N GLU A 87 -11.16 18.11 29.02
CA GLU A 87 -10.52 18.94 30.05
C GLU A 87 -9.00 18.88 29.97
N TYR A 88 -8.45 17.69 29.72
CA TYR A 88 -7.01 17.53 29.51
C TYR A 88 -6.55 18.24 28.24
N ARG A 89 -7.29 18.10 27.13
CA ARG A 89 -6.95 18.75 25.85
C ARG A 89 -6.93 20.26 25.98
N ARG A 90 -7.92 20.87 26.64
CA ARG A 90 -7.92 22.32 26.90
C ARG A 90 -6.65 22.78 27.63
N LYS A 91 -6.23 22.06 28.67
CA LYS A 91 -5.02 22.41 29.41
C LYS A 91 -3.76 22.31 28.55
N VAL A 92 -3.68 21.32 27.67
CA VAL A 92 -2.53 21.13 26.76
C VAL A 92 -2.55 22.18 25.65
N ASP A 93 -3.71 22.45 25.05
CA ASP A 93 -3.84 23.41 23.94
C ASP A 93 -3.62 24.87 24.41
N GLU A 94 -3.89 25.17 25.69
CA GLU A 94 -3.63 26.47 26.32
C GLU A 94 -2.20 26.60 26.88
N ASP A 95 -1.42 25.51 26.91
CA ASP A 95 -0.03 25.51 27.38
C ASP A 95 0.93 25.85 26.22
N PRO A 96 1.57 27.02 26.23
CA PRO A 96 2.47 27.45 25.15
C PRO A 96 3.74 26.61 25.02
N ASP A 97 4.06 25.79 26.04
CA ASP A 97 5.21 24.89 26.05
C ASP A 97 4.83 23.42 25.80
N ALA A 98 3.55 23.12 25.52
CA ALA A 98 3.14 21.80 25.08
C ALA A 98 3.71 21.50 23.68
N LEU A 99 4.35 20.33 23.54
CA LEU A 99 4.98 19.84 22.30
C LEU A 99 3.97 19.52 21.18
#